data_AF-A0A644XKN3-F1
#
_entry.id   AF-A0A644XKN3-F1
#
_cell.length_a   1.000
_cell.length_b   1.000
_cell.length_c   1.000
_cell.angle_alpha   90.00
_cell.angle_beta   90.00
_cell.angle_gamma   90.00
#
_symmetry.space_group_name_H-M   'P 1'
#
loop_
_entity.id
_entity.type
_entity.pdbx_description
1 polymer ?
#
loop_
_entity_poly.entity_id
_entity_poly.type
_entity_poly.pdbx_seq_one_letter_code
_entity_poly.pdbx_strand_id
1 'polypeptide(L)'
;MAGNIQKDADAGNAQMAEMLRAMNEINASSENISKIIKVIENIAFQTNILALNAAVEAARAGQYGKGFAVVAEEVRSLAAQSAKAAKETTELIENSISKVAAGTIIANETASALSKIVVGVSQAGELVDAIASASHEQAAALEQINQGITEISQVVQNNAASAEESAAASEELSAQADSLKNYVSVFKLSSGSRLPESKSVSETPEEFSSDEQQGDFKKVQAVSGRAVSMAASGLGKY
;
A
#
# COMPACT_ATOMS: atom_id res chain seq x y z
N MET A 1 -13.20 -0.52 -8.51
CA MET A 1 -13.28 -1.41 -7.32
C MET A 1 -12.75 -0.72 -6.07
N ALA A 2 -11.52 -0.19 -6.07
CA ALA A 2 -10.95 0.57 -4.95
C ALA A 2 -11.83 1.75 -4.46
N GLY A 3 -12.37 2.55 -5.39
CA GLY A 3 -13.25 3.68 -5.03
C GLY A 3 -14.58 3.31 -4.37
N ASN A 4 -15.07 2.07 -4.51
CA ASN A 4 -16.29 1.63 -3.81
C ASN A 4 -15.95 1.20 -2.37
N ILE A 5 -14.84 0.47 -2.19
CA ILE A 5 -14.38 0.02 -0.87
C ILE A 5 -14.04 1.23 0.03
N GLN A 6 -13.42 2.27 -0.53
CA GLN A 6 -13.13 3.50 0.21
C GLN A 6 -14.43 4.17 0.70
N LYS A 7 -15.44 4.30 -0.18
CA LYS A 7 -16.75 4.87 0.19
C LYS A 7 -17.44 4.06 1.28
N ASP A 8 -17.41 2.73 1.19
CA ASP A 8 -18.01 1.85 2.20
C ASP A 8 -17.30 2.00 3.55
N ALA A 9 -15.97 2.13 3.54
CA ALA A 9 -15.18 2.36 4.76
C ALA A 9 -15.46 3.73 5.38
N ASP A 10 -15.56 4.79 4.56
CA ASP A 10 -15.92 6.14 5.01
C ASP A 10 -17.34 6.18 5.59
N ALA A 11 -18.30 5.49 4.94
CA ALA A 11 -19.66 5.35 5.42
C ALA A 11 -19.72 4.62 6.77
N GLY A 12 -18.94 3.54 6.94
CA GLY A 12 -18.83 2.83 8.22
C GLY A 12 -18.29 3.72 9.34
N ASN A 13 -17.33 4.60 9.04
CA ASN A 13 -16.79 5.55 10.01
C ASN A 13 -17.82 6.62 10.40
N ALA A 14 -18.61 7.11 9.44
CA ALA A 14 -19.72 8.04 9.70
C ALA A 14 -20.82 7.39 10.57
N GLN A 15 -21.19 6.14 10.28
CA GLN A 15 -22.15 5.39 11.10
C GLN A 15 -21.64 5.18 12.53
N MET A 16 -20.33 4.98 12.72
CA MET A 16 -19.76 4.89 14.06
C MET A 16 -19.83 6.21 14.82
N ALA A 17 -19.60 7.35 14.16
CA ALA A 17 -19.78 8.66 14.78
C ALA A 17 -21.23 8.86 15.26
N GLU A 18 -22.20 8.44 14.45
CA GLU A 18 -23.62 8.48 14.81
C GLU A 18 -23.94 7.54 15.99
N MET A 19 -23.39 6.33 16.01
CA MET A 19 -23.54 5.39 17.12
C MET A 19 -22.97 5.95 18.43
N LEU A 20 -21.78 6.56 18.40
CA LEU A 20 -21.18 7.19 19.58
C LEU A 20 -22.02 8.35 20.09
N ARG A 21 -22.61 9.13 19.20
CA ARG A 21 -23.56 10.18 19.56
C ARG A 21 -24.80 9.60 20.24
N ALA A 22 -25.40 8.55 19.67
CA ALA A 22 -26.55 7.88 20.26
C ALA A 22 -26.25 7.31 21.66
N MET A 23 -25.06 6.73 21.88
CA MET A 23 -24.64 6.25 23.21
C MET A 23 -24.55 7.39 24.23
N ASN A 24 -24.01 8.55 23.84
CA ASN A 24 -23.98 9.73 24.70
C ASN A 24 -25.38 10.25 25.03
N GLU A 25 -26.30 10.28 24.04
CA GLU A 25 -27.70 10.67 24.24
C GLU A 25 -28.44 9.70 25.19
N ILE A 26 -28.20 8.39 25.07
CA ILE A 26 -28.73 7.37 25.98
C ILE A 26 -28.22 7.60 27.41
N ASN A 27 -26.93 7.89 27.58
CA ASN A 27 -26.34 8.14 28.88
C ASN A 27 -26.97 9.38 29.54
N ALA A 28 -27.06 10.49 28.81
CA ALA A 28 -27.69 11.73 29.29
C ALA A 28 -29.19 11.53 29.64
N SER A 29 -29.91 10.74 28.84
CA SER A 29 -31.31 10.38 29.12
C SER A 29 -31.41 9.55 30.41
N SER A 30 -30.51 8.58 30.60
CA SER A 30 -30.46 7.73 31.80
C SER A 30 -30.18 8.54 33.07
N GLU A 31 -29.28 9.52 33.01
CA GLU A 31 -29.05 10.45 34.12
C GLU A 31 -30.29 11.28 34.46
N ASN A 32 -31.03 11.75 33.46
CA ASN A 32 -32.27 12.49 33.67
C ASN A 32 -33.35 11.61 34.29
N ILE A 33 -33.49 10.36 33.86
CA ILE A 33 -34.39 9.38 34.49
C ILE A 33 -33.99 9.17 35.96
N SER A 34 -32.70 9.01 36.27
CA SER A 34 -32.21 8.89 37.65
C SER A 34 -32.62 10.07 38.52
N LYS A 35 -32.53 11.32 38.01
CA LYS A 35 -33.00 12.52 38.72
C LYS A 35 -34.51 12.49 38.99
N ILE A 36 -35.32 12.05 38.02
CA ILE A 36 -36.79 11.94 38.19
C ILE A 36 -37.13 10.90 39.24
N ILE A 37 -36.47 9.73 39.22
CA ILE A 37 -36.69 8.67 40.21
C ILE A 37 -36.34 9.15 41.62
N LYS A 38 -35.27 9.93 41.81
CA LYS A 38 -34.95 10.56 43.09
C LYS A 38 -36.06 11.51 43.58
N VAL A 39 -36.71 12.25 42.68
CA VAL A 39 -37.87 13.08 43.05
C VAL A 39 -39.04 12.21 43.49
N ILE A 40 -39.30 11.08 42.81
CA ILE A 40 -40.35 10.13 43.19
C ILE A 40 -40.08 9.50 44.56
N GLU A 41 -38.83 9.11 44.85
CA GLU A 41 -38.43 8.62 46.18
C GLU A 41 -38.69 9.67 47.27
N ASN A 42 -38.37 10.94 47.00
CA ASN A 42 -38.66 12.04 47.92
C ASN A 42 -40.16 12.24 48.15
N ILE A 43 -40.99 12.13 47.09
CA ILE A 43 -42.45 12.21 47.21
C ILE A 43 -43.00 11.05 48.04
N ALA A 44 -42.51 9.83 47.82
CA ALA A 44 -42.88 8.66 48.59
C ALA A 44 -42.52 8.83 50.07
N PHE A 45 -41.32 9.36 50.36
CA PHE A 45 -40.88 9.67 51.72
C PHE A 45 -41.77 10.72 52.40
N GLN A 46 -42.07 11.84 51.72
CA GLN A 46 -42.96 12.88 52.25
C GLN A 46 -44.38 12.34 52.50
N THR A 47 -44.90 11.51 51.59
CA THR A 47 -46.21 10.86 51.73
C THR A 47 -46.24 9.94 52.94
N ASN A 48 -45.16 9.18 53.17
CA ASN A 48 -45.01 8.33 54.35
C ASN A 48 -45.01 9.14 55.66
N ILE A 49 -44.35 10.31 55.69
CA ILE A 49 -44.38 11.21 56.87
C ILE A 49 -45.78 11.82 57.08
N LEU A 50 -46.47 12.23 56.01
CA LEU A 50 -47.84 12.73 56.07
C LEU A 50 -48.81 11.67 56.62
N ALA A 51 -48.68 10.42 56.14
CA ALA A 51 -49.48 9.29 56.60
C ALA A 51 -49.24 8.98 58.08
N LEU A 52 -47.98 9.05 58.53
CA LEU A 52 -47.64 8.90 59.95
C LEU A 52 -48.31 9.99 60.81
N ASN A 53 -48.25 11.25 60.38
CA ASN A 53 -48.90 12.35 61.09
C ASN A 53 -50.43 12.16 61.15
N ALA A 54 -51.04 11.70 60.06
CA ALA A 54 -52.47 11.39 60.01
C ALA A 54 -52.84 10.24 60.96
N ALA A 55 -52.02 9.19 61.04
CA ALA A 55 -52.22 8.08 61.97
C ALA A 55 -52.15 8.55 63.43
N VAL A 56 -51.23 9.45 63.77
CA VAL A 56 -51.11 10.06 65.11
C VAL A 56 -52.35 10.89 65.45
N GLU A 57 -52.82 11.73 64.54
CA GLU A 57 -54.01 12.57 64.78
C GLU A 57 -55.29 11.72 64.86
N ALA A 58 -55.37 10.64 64.06
CA ALA A 58 -56.46 9.67 64.15
C ALA A 58 -56.48 8.94 65.51
N ALA A 59 -55.31 8.58 66.04
CA ALA A 59 -55.20 8.01 67.39
C ALA A 59 -55.64 9.03 68.46
N ARG A 60 -55.29 10.30 68.28
CA ARG A 60 -55.67 11.41 69.18
C ARG A 60 -57.18 11.66 69.20
N ALA A 61 -57.87 11.52 68.07
CA ALA A 61 -59.32 11.64 67.96
C ALA A 61 -60.10 10.45 68.56
N GLY A 62 -59.41 9.40 69.03
CA GLY A 62 -60.01 8.26 69.71
C GLY A 62 -61.02 7.51 68.84
N GLN A 63 -62.26 7.36 69.30
CA GLN A 63 -63.27 6.58 68.59
C GLN A 63 -63.69 7.21 67.25
N TYR A 64 -63.65 8.54 67.13
CA TYR A 64 -64.01 9.26 65.91
C TYR A 64 -62.94 9.16 64.81
N GLY A 65 -61.70 8.79 65.16
CA GLY A 65 -60.57 8.68 64.24
C GLY A 65 -60.37 7.29 63.62
N LYS A 66 -61.15 6.27 64.01
CA LYS A 66 -60.91 4.87 63.58
C LYS A 66 -60.90 4.67 62.06
N GLY A 67 -61.79 5.33 61.32
CA GLY A 67 -61.81 5.25 59.86
C GLY A 67 -60.60 5.93 59.21
N PHE A 68 -60.18 7.08 59.75
CA PHE A 68 -58.98 7.80 59.29
C PHE A 68 -57.68 7.03 59.59
N ALA A 69 -57.62 6.30 60.71
CA ALA A 69 -56.47 5.48 61.06
C ALA A 69 -56.19 4.37 60.03
N VAL A 70 -57.25 3.72 59.52
CA VAL A 70 -57.12 2.67 58.49
C VAL A 70 -56.61 3.26 57.18
N VAL A 71 -57.16 4.40 56.76
CA VAL A 71 -56.69 5.09 55.54
C VAL A 71 -55.24 5.54 55.67
N ALA A 72 -54.84 6.07 56.83
CA ALA A 72 -53.48 6.49 57.09
C ALA A 72 -52.48 5.32 56.99
N GLU A 73 -52.81 4.15 57.54
CA GLU A 73 -51.94 2.97 57.43
C GLU A 73 -51.85 2.46 55.99
N GLU A 74 -52.95 2.47 55.23
CA GLU A 74 -52.93 2.07 53.81
C GLU A 74 -52.06 3.01 52.96
N VAL A 75 -52.20 4.34 53.16
CA VAL A 75 -51.36 5.34 52.48
C VAL A 75 -49.88 5.16 52.84
N ARG A 76 -49.58 4.85 54.12
CA ARG A 76 -48.23 4.59 54.58
C ARG A 76 -47.63 3.35 53.91
N SER A 77 -48.40 2.27 53.84
CA SER A 77 -48.01 1.04 53.14
C SER A 77 -47.71 1.30 51.65
N LEU A 78 -48.58 2.05 50.98
CA LEU A 78 -48.43 2.41 49.56
C LEU A 78 -47.20 3.29 49.31
N ALA A 79 -46.92 4.22 50.23
CA ALA A 79 -45.73 5.07 50.19
C ALA A 79 -44.44 4.25 50.36
N ALA A 80 -44.41 3.29 51.28
CA ALA A 80 -43.27 2.38 51.46
C ALA A 80 -43.04 1.49 50.23
N GLN A 81 -44.11 0.98 49.61
CA GLN A 81 -44.02 0.22 48.38
C GLN A 81 -43.50 1.08 47.21
N SER A 82 -43.95 2.33 47.11
CA SER A 82 -43.47 3.28 46.09
C SER A 82 -41.98 3.60 46.25
N ALA A 83 -41.51 3.81 47.48
CA ALA A 83 -40.10 4.04 47.77
C ALA A 83 -39.24 2.82 47.40
N LYS A 84 -39.71 1.60 47.70
CA LYS A 84 -39.02 0.37 47.31
C LYS A 84 -38.90 0.25 45.78
N ALA A 85 -39.99 0.48 45.05
CA ALA A 85 -39.99 0.43 43.59
C ALA A 85 -39.07 1.50 42.96
N ALA A 86 -39.05 2.71 43.52
CA ALA A 86 -38.14 3.77 43.09
C ALA A 86 -36.67 3.36 43.28
N LYS A 87 -36.34 2.71 44.40
CA LYS A 87 -34.99 2.20 44.67
C LYS A 87 -34.58 1.09 43.68
N GLU A 88 -35.44 0.10 43.47
CA GLU A 88 -35.21 -0.97 42.47
C GLU A 88 -35.00 -0.39 41.06
N THR A 89 -35.79 0.62 40.69
CA THR A 89 -35.64 1.32 39.40
C THR A 89 -34.31 2.08 39.33
N THR A 90 -33.87 2.70 40.42
CA THR A 90 -32.57 3.38 40.49
C THR A 90 -31.43 2.41 40.23
N GLU A 91 -31.44 1.23 40.85
CA GLU A 91 -30.42 0.18 40.64
C GLU A 91 -30.41 -0.30 39.17
N LEU A 92 -31.57 -0.43 38.52
CA LEU A 92 -31.65 -0.78 37.10
C LEU A 92 -31.07 0.31 36.19
N ILE A 93 -31.30 1.59 36.51
CA ILE A 93 -30.77 2.73 35.76
C ILE A 93 -29.25 2.83 35.93
N GLU A 94 -28.73 2.67 37.14
CA GLU A 94 -27.28 2.66 37.40
C GLU A 94 -26.58 1.53 36.64
N ASN A 95 -27.17 0.33 36.64
CA ASN A 95 -26.67 -0.79 35.84
C ASN A 95 -26.72 -0.47 34.33
N SER A 96 -27.76 0.21 33.86
CA SER A 96 -27.88 0.60 32.45
C SER A 96 -26.81 1.63 32.05
N ILE A 97 -26.55 2.64 32.90
CA ILE A 97 -25.47 3.61 32.70
C ILE A 97 -24.11 2.90 32.60
N SER A 98 -23.82 1.97 33.50
CA SER A 98 -22.58 1.18 33.47
C SER A 98 -22.43 0.39 32.17
N LYS A 99 -23.50 -0.28 31.70
CA LYS A 99 -23.48 -1.01 30.43
C LYS A 99 -23.30 -0.10 29.21
N VAL A 100 -23.91 1.08 29.20
CA VAL A 100 -23.74 2.07 28.12
C VAL A 100 -22.32 2.61 28.11
N ALA A 101 -21.72 2.87 29.28
CA ALA A 101 -20.33 3.29 29.38
C ALA A 101 -19.38 2.22 28.82
N ALA A 102 -19.57 0.95 29.19
CA ALA A 102 -18.79 -0.16 28.62
C ALA A 102 -18.99 -0.29 27.10
N GLY A 103 -20.23 -0.17 26.61
CA GLY A 103 -20.53 -0.16 25.17
C GLY A 103 -19.87 1.01 24.43
N THR A 104 -19.78 2.18 25.05
CA THR A 104 -19.12 3.37 24.50
C THR A 104 -17.62 3.15 24.33
N ILE A 105 -16.97 2.43 25.26
CA ILE A 105 -15.55 2.08 25.15
C ILE A 105 -15.33 1.16 23.93
N ILE A 106 -16.11 0.09 23.82
CA ILE A 106 -16.02 -0.87 22.69
C ILE A 106 -16.31 -0.17 21.36
N ALA A 107 -17.29 0.73 21.32
CA ALA A 107 -17.62 1.51 20.13
C ALA A 107 -16.47 2.43 19.71
N ASN A 108 -15.79 3.08 20.67
CA ASN A 108 -14.62 3.91 20.38
C ASN A 108 -13.42 3.10 19.86
N GLU A 109 -13.15 1.94 20.46
CA GLU A 109 -12.12 1.01 19.97
C GLU A 109 -12.43 0.55 18.53
N THR A 110 -13.70 0.24 18.27
CA THR A 110 -14.18 -0.15 16.94
C THR A 110 -14.02 0.98 15.93
N ALA A 111 -14.37 2.21 16.30
CA ALA A 111 -14.17 3.39 15.45
C ALA A 111 -12.67 3.62 15.13
N SER A 112 -11.78 3.42 16.12
CA SER A 112 -10.34 3.50 15.91
C SER A 112 -9.84 2.41 14.95
N ALA A 113 -10.33 1.18 15.09
CA ALA A 113 -10.00 0.08 14.17
C ALA A 113 -10.48 0.35 12.74
N LEU A 114 -11.71 0.86 12.57
CA LEU A 114 -12.23 1.28 11.26
C LEU A 114 -11.40 2.40 10.65
N SER A 115 -10.98 3.40 11.43
CA SER A 115 -10.09 4.46 10.94
C SER A 115 -8.76 3.91 10.41
N LYS A 116 -8.19 2.88 11.04
CA LYS A 116 -6.98 2.21 10.54
C LYS A 116 -7.24 1.45 9.23
N ILE A 117 -8.41 0.83 9.11
CA ILE A 117 -8.82 0.14 7.87
C ILE A 117 -8.95 1.14 6.72
N VAL A 118 -9.58 2.30 6.94
CA VAL A 118 -9.70 3.39 5.95
C VAL A 118 -8.32 3.80 5.43
N VAL A 119 -7.35 4.00 6.33
CA VAL A 119 -5.96 4.33 5.94
C VAL A 119 -5.33 3.19 5.14
N GLY A 120 -5.49 1.94 5.57
CA GLY A 120 -4.94 0.78 4.87
C GLY A 120 -5.53 0.59 3.47
N VAL A 121 -6.83 0.86 3.28
CA VAL A 121 -7.48 0.83 1.97
C VAL A 121 -6.93 1.90 1.04
N SER A 122 -6.70 3.12 1.55
CA SER A 122 -6.07 4.21 0.78
C SER A 122 -4.68 3.82 0.30
N GLN A 123 -3.84 3.27 1.19
CA GLN A 123 -2.49 2.81 0.84
C GLN A 123 -2.50 1.67 -0.18
N ALA A 124 -3.45 0.73 -0.06
CA ALA A 124 -3.64 -0.32 -1.05
C ALA A 124 -4.04 0.26 -2.42
N GLY A 125 -4.87 1.30 -2.44
CA GLY A 125 -5.20 2.05 -3.65
C GLY A 125 -3.97 2.67 -4.32
N GLU A 126 -3.15 3.38 -3.55
CA GLU A 126 -1.89 3.98 -4.02
C GLU A 126 -0.92 2.94 -4.60
N LEU A 127 -0.80 1.78 -3.95
CA LEU A 127 0.03 0.68 -4.45
C LEU A 127 -0.49 0.11 -5.77
N VAL A 128 -1.80 -0.05 -5.91
CA VAL A 128 -2.41 -0.52 -7.16
C VAL A 128 -2.19 0.49 -8.29
N ASP A 129 -2.32 1.78 -8.01
CA ASP A 129 -2.04 2.84 -8.98
C ASP A 129 -0.55 2.85 -9.39
N ALA A 130 0.36 2.66 -8.43
CA ALA A 130 1.79 2.54 -8.71
C ALA A 130 2.10 1.29 -9.56
N ILE A 131 1.47 0.14 -9.29
CA ILE A 131 1.61 -1.07 -10.11
C ILE A 131 1.08 -0.82 -11.52
N ALA A 132 -0.07 -0.16 -11.67
CA ALA A 132 -0.63 0.16 -12.98
C ALA A 132 0.32 1.06 -13.79
N SER A 133 0.89 2.09 -13.15
CA SER A 133 1.88 2.97 -13.79
C SER A 133 3.14 2.21 -14.19
N ALA A 134 3.72 1.41 -13.28
CA ALA A 134 4.90 0.60 -13.57
C ALA A 134 4.64 -0.43 -14.68
N SER A 135 3.45 -1.01 -14.72
CA SER A 135 3.04 -1.94 -15.79
C SER A 135 2.95 -1.24 -17.15
N HIS A 136 2.49 0.00 -17.17
CA HIS A 136 2.45 0.80 -18.40
C HIS A 136 3.86 1.13 -18.90
N GLU A 137 4.77 1.50 -18.00
CA GLU A 137 6.17 1.77 -18.33
C GLU A 137 6.90 0.50 -18.81
N GLN A 138 6.65 -0.65 -18.16
CA GLN A 138 7.17 -1.95 -18.61
C GLN A 138 6.64 -2.33 -20.00
N ALA A 139 5.38 -2.07 -20.30
CA ALA A 139 4.82 -2.34 -21.62
C ALA A 139 5.52 -1.51 -22.71
N ALA A 140 5.78 -0.22 -22.45
CA ALA A 140 6.54 0.63 -23.36
C ALA A 140 8.00 0.18 -23.52
N ALA A 141 8.65 -0.24 -22.43
CA ALA A 141 10.01 -0.79 -22.48
C ALA A 141 10.08 -2.10 -23.28
N LEU A 142 9.06 -2.96 -23.17
CA LEU A 142 8.98 -4.19 -23.96
C LEU A 142 8.82 -3.90 -25.47
N GLU A 143 8.10 -2.84 -25.83
CA GLU A 143 7.97 -2.42 -27.23
C GLU A 143 9.33 -1.97 -27.81
N GLN A 144 10.12 -1.21 -27.04
CA GLN A 144 11.49 -0.84 -27.39
C GLN A 144 12.42 -2.06 -27.54
N ILE A 145 12.34 -3.02 -26.61
CA ILE A 145 13.11 -4.27 -26.69
C ILE A 145 12.75 -5.05 -27.96
N ASN A 146 11.46 -5.13 -28.30
CA ASN A 146 11.01 -5.85 -29.48
C ASN A 146 11.56 -5.23 -30.78
N GLN A 147 11.59 -3.90 -30.86
CA GLN A 147 12.24 -3.17 -31.96
C GLN A 147 13.73 -3.52 -32.04
N GLY A 148 14.45 -3.45 -30.92
CA GLY A 148 15.88 -3.81 -30.87
C GLY A 148 16.15 -5.27 -31.29
N ILE A 149 15.30 -6.22 -30.89
CA ILE A 149 15.41 -7.62 -31.33
C ILE A 149 15.21 -7.74 -32.84
N THR A 150 14.29 -6.99 -33.41
CA THR A 150 14.04 -6.97 -34.85
C THR A 150 15.26 -6.44 -35.62
N GLU A 151 15.89 -5.37 -35.13
CA GLU A 151 17.13 -4.83 -35.71
C GLU A 151 18.29 -5.83 -35.61
N ILE A 152 18.47 -6.46 -34.45
CA ILE A 152 19.48 -7.51 -34.27
C ILE A 152 19.24 -8.67 -35.24
N SER A 153 17.99 -9.09 -35.42
CA SER A 153 17.64 -10.14 -36.37
C SER A 153 18.03 -9.78 -37.80
N GLN A 154 17.82 -8.52 -38.21
CA GLN A 154 18.24 -8.03 -39.52
C GLN A 154 19.76 -8.06 -39.70
N VAL A 155 20.51 -7.63 -38.69
CA VAL A 155 21.99 -7.66 -38.72
C VAL A 155 22.50 -9.09 -38.80
N VAL A 156 21.92 -10.03 -38.04
CA VAL A 156 22.28 -11.45 -38.09
C VAL A 156 22.04 -12.04 -39.48
N GLN A 157 20.90 -11.72 -40.13
CA GLN A 157 20.63 -12.16 -41.50
C GLN A 157 21.62 -11.58 -42.51
N ASN A 158 21.93 -10.28 -42.40
CA ASN A 158 22.93 -9.66 -43.27
C ASN A 158 24.32 -10.28 -43.09
N ASN A 159 24.74 -10.55 -41.84
CA ASN A 159 26.01 -11.21 -41.56
C ASN A 159 26.06 -12.62 -42.14
N ALA A 160 24.96 -13.38 -42.07
CA ALA A 160 24.89 -14.70 -42.68
C ALA A 160 25.02 -14.62 -44.21
N ALA A 161 24.31 -13.70 -44.86
CA ALA A 161 24.41 -13.49 -46.30
C ALA A 161 25.82 -13.07 -46.74
N SER A 162 26.45 -12.12 -46.04
CA SER A 162 27.82 -11.70 -46.34
C SER A 162 28.84 -12.82 -46.10
N ALA A 163 28.61 -13.70 -45.12
CA ALA A 163 29.46 -14.86 -44.89
C ALA A 163 29.33 -15.90 -46.03
N GLU A 164 28.12 -16.14 -46.53
CA GLU A 164 27.90 -16.98 -47.72
C GLU A 164 28.59 -16.40 -48.96
N GLU A 165 28.44 -15.10 -49.21
CA GLU A 165 29.09 -14.41 -50.33
C GLU A 165 30.62 -14.47 -50.21
N SER A 166 31.16 -14.28 -49.01
CA SER A 166 32.60 -14.39 -48.72
C SER A 166 33.12 -15.82 -48.93
N ALA A 167 32.34 -16.84 -48.56
CA ALA A 167 32.68 -18.24 -48.79
C ALA A 167 32.73 -18.54 -50.31
N ALA A 168 31.72 -18.11 -51.06
CA ALA A 168 31.69 -18.25 -52.51
C ALA A 168 32.87 -17.55 -53.20
N ALA A 169 33.19 -16.32 -52.80
CA ALA A 169 34.34 -15.58 -53.31
C ALA A 169 35.67 -16.29 -52.98
N SER A 170 35.78 -16.89 -51.79
CA SER A 170 36.96 -17.66 -51.38
C SER A 170 37.13 -18.93 -52.22
N GLU A 171 36.03 -19.63 -52.55
CA GLU A 171 36.05 -20.78 -53.46
C GLU A 171 36.48 -20.38 -54.88
N GLU A 172 35.96 -19.28 -55.40
CA GLU A 172 36.31 -18.77 -56.73
C GLU A 172 37.79 -18.35 -56.80
N LEU A 173 38.29 -17.65 -55.78
CA LEU A 173 39.72 -17.30 -55.68
C LEU A 173 40.60 -18.54 -55.59
N SER A 174 40.18 -19.58 -54.86
CA SER A 174 40.91 -20.86 -54.80
C SER A 174 40.97 -21.52 -56.18
N ALA A 175 39.87 -21.56 -56.92
CA ALA A 175 39.83 -22.11 -58.27
C ALA A 175 40.72 -21.34 -59.26
N GLN A 176 40.77 -20.01 -59.14
CA GLN A 176 41.67 -19.16 -59.93
C GLN A 176 43.14 -19.40 -59.58
N ALA A 177 43.47 -19.54 -58.30
CA ALA A 177 44.83 -19.85 -57.85
C ALA A 177 45.32 -21.22 -58.36
N ASP A 178 44.46 -22.25 -58.33
CA ASP A 178 44.76 -23.56 -58.90
C ASP A 178 44.96 -23.49 -60.42
N SER A 179 44.13 -22.71 -61.12
CA SER A 179 44.29 -22.47 -62.55
C SER A 179 45.63 -21.79 -62.87
N LEU A 180 46.02 -20.77 -62.09
CA LEU A 180 47.32 -20.09 -62.23
C LEU A 180 48.49 -21.05 -61.99
N LYS A 181 48.41 -21.88 -60.94
CA LYS A 181 49.40 -22.92 -60.64
C LYS A 181 49.56 -23.89 -61.82
N ASN A 182 48.45 -24.32 -62.42
CA ASN A 182 48.47 -25.17 -63.61
C ASN A 182 49.16 -24.48 -64.79
N TYR A 183 48.85 -23.21 -65.06
CA TYR A 183 49.52 -22.44 -66.12
C TYR A 183 51.04 -22.32 -65.90
N VAL A 184 51.48 -22.09 -64.66
CA VAL A 184 52.92 -21.97 -64.33
C VAL A 184 53.63 -23.34 -64.38
N SER A 185 52.94 -24.44 -64.09
CA SER A 185 53.53 -25.79 -64.06
C SER A 185 54.08 -26.30 -65.39
N VAL A 186 53.64 -25.71 -66.51
CA VAL A 186 54.10 -26.08 -67.86
C VAL A 186 55.54 -25.60 -68.11
N PHE A 187 56.01 -24.59 -67.38
CA PHE A 187 57.38 -24.10 -67.50
C PHE A 187 58.36 -25.05 -66.82
N LYS A 188 59.10 -25.84 -67.62
CA LYS A 188 60.23 -26.66 -67.14
C LYS A 188 61.47 -25.80 -66.99
N LEU A 189 61.93 -25.62 -65.75
CA LEU A 189 63.24 -25.04 -65.47
C LEU A 189 64.34 -26.04 -65.81
N SER A 190 65.34 -25.60 -66.57
CA SER A 190 66.51 -26.42 -66.89
C SER A 190 67.29 -26.71 -65.61
N SER A 191 67.31 -27.99 -65.19
CA SER A 191 68.21 -28.50 -64.16
C SER A 191 69.63 -28.53 -64.73
N GLY A 192 70.27 -27.35 -64.82
CA GLY A 192 71.58 -27.25 -65.43
C GLY A 192 72.00 -25.84 -65.79
N SER A 193 72.12 -24.95 -64.80
CA SER A 193 73.10 -23.86 -64.90
C SER A 193 73.60 -23.54 -63.51
N ARG A 194 74.93 -23.69 -63.36
CA ARG A 194 75.69 -23.26 -62.18
C ARG A 194 75.19 -21.90 -61.73
N LEU A 195 74.77 -21.82 -60.47
CA LEU A 195 74.67 -20.55 -59.77
C LEU A 195 76.05 -19.86 -59.89
N PRO A 196 76.15 -18.66 -60.47
CA PRO A 196 77.29 -17.81 -60.16
C PRO A 196 77.19 -17.46 -58.68
N GLU A 197 78.28 -17.69 -57.97
CA GLU A 197 78.53 -17.22 -56.62
C GLU A 197 78.37 -15.69 -56.61
N SER A 198 77.16 -15.21 -56.32
CA SER A 198 76.90 -13.80 -56.06
C SER A 198 77.11 -13.57 -54.57
N LYS A 199 78.14 -12.77 -54.30
CA LYS A 199 78.58 -12.29 -52.99
C LYS A 199 77.42 -11.98 -52.04
N SER A 200 77.64 -12.35 -50.79
CA SER A 200 76.95 -11.84 -49.60
C SER A 200 76.67 -10.34 -49.71
N VAL A 201 75.40 -9.98 -49.83
CA VAL A 201 74.92 -8.68 -49.37
C VAL A 201 74.23 -8.95 -48.04
N SER A 202 74.97 -8.69 -46.97
CA SER A 202 74.40 -8.44 -45.66
C SER A 202 73.62 -7.12 -45.74
N GLU A 203 72.36 -7.19 -46.14
CA GLU A 203 71.41 -6.12 -45.82
C GLU A 203 70.99 -6.35 -44.37
N THR A 204 71.63 -5.59 -43.49
CA THR A 204 71.07 -5.24 -42.18
C THR A 204 69.62 -4.82 -42.38
N PRO A 205 68.65 -5.30 -41.57
CA PRO A 205 67.34 -4.68 -41.53
C PRO A 205 67.55 -3.20 -41.19
N GLU A 206 67.24 -2.31 -42.13
CA GLU A 206 67.04 -0.91 -41.79
C GLU A 206 65.94 -0.89 -40.72
N GLU A 207 66.28 -0.36 -39.55
CA GLU A 207 65.29 0.03 -38.55
C GLU A 207 64.27 0.92 -39.26
N PHE A 208 63.07 0.40 -39.43
CA PHE A 208 61.90 1.25 -39.60
C PHE A 208 61.82 2.08 -38.31
N SER A 209 62.24 3.34 -38.39
CA SER A 209 62.03 4.28 -37.31
C SER A 209 60.53 4.37 -37.08
N SER A 210 60.12 3.95 -35.89
CA SER A 210 58.82 4.24 -35.33
C SER A 210 58.74 5.74 -35.08
N ASP A 211 58.33 6.51 -36.08
CA ASP A 211 57.78 7.84 -35.85
C ASP A 211 56.78 8.25 -36.94
N GLU A 212 55.61 8.66 -36.45
CA GLU A 212 54.58 9.45 -37.11
C GLU A 212 53.69 8.78 -38.18
N GLN A 213 52.80 7.90 -37.74
CA GLN A 213 51.36 8.03 -38.05
C GLN A 213 50.50 7.62 -36.86
N GLN A 214 50.49 8.48 -35.82
CA GLN A 214 49.49 8.42 -34.76
C GLN A 214 48.22 9.16 -35.24
N GLY A 215 47.54 8.56 -36.22
CA GLY A 215 46.26 9.02 -36.77
C GLY A 215 45.07 8.27 -36.18
N ASP A 216 44.49 8.86 -35.13
CA ASP A 216 43.07 8.84 -34.76
C ASP A 216 42.31 7.50 -34.54
N PHE A 217 42.82 6.63 -33.65
CA PHE A 217 42.02 5.57 -33.03
C PHE A 217 41.40 5.95 -31.66
N LYS A 218 41.48 7.23 -31.25
CA LYS A 218 41.02 7.66 -29.91
C LYS A 218 39.58 8.19 -29.84
N LYS A 219 38.83 8.24 -30.95
CA LYS A 219 37.50 8.87 -30.96
C LYS A 219 36.29 7.97 -30.69
N VAL A 220 36.45 6.65 -30.52
CA VAL A 220 35.31 5.74 -30.30
C VAL A 220 35.06 5.38 -28.82
N GLN A 221 36.00 5.65 -27.89
CA GLN A 221 35.79 5.38 -26.46
C GLN A 221 35.36 6.59 -25.61
N ALA A 222 35.30 7.81 -26.17
CA ALA A 222 34.96 9.01 -25.40
C ALA A 222 33.45 9.32 -25.26
N VAL A 223 32.57 8.56 -25.92
CA VAL A 223 31.10 8.78 -25.84
C VAL A 223 30.42 7.85 -24.83
N SER A 224 31.07 6.75 -24.41
CA SER A 224 30.46 5.77 -23.48
C SER A 224 30.70 6.09 -21.98
N GLY A 225 31.65 6.97 -21.65
CA GLY A 225 32.04 7.24 -20.25
C GLY A 225 31.35 8.43 -19.56
N ARG A 226 30.55 9.25 -20.26
CA ARG A 226 30.00 10.50 -19.71
C ARG A 226 28.52 10.47 -19.37
N ALA A 227 27.84 9.35 -19.53
CA ALA A 227 26.41 9.21 -19.22
C ALA A 227 26.10 8.62 -17.83
N VAL A 228 27.10 8.15 -17.06
CA VAL A 228 26.84 7.37 -15.82
C VAL A 228 27.11 8.15 -14.51
N SER A 229 27.52 9.42 -14.54
CA SER A 229 27.77 10.20 -13.30
C SER A 229 26.84 11.39 -13.02
N MET A 230 25.71 11.52 -13.73
CA MET A 230 24.75 12.64 -13.54
C MET A 230 23.35 12.20 -13.07
N ALA A 231 23.24 11.11 -12.32
CA ALA A 231 21.95 10.66 -11.76
C ALA A 231 22.04 10.16 -10.30
N ALA A 232 22.90 10.74 -9.47
CA ALA A 232 23.01 10.37 -8.06
C ALA A 232 23.07 11.56 -7.07
N SER A 233 22.65 12.76 -7.49
CA SER A 233 22.59 13.91 -6.56
C SER A 233 21.45 14.85 -6.91
N GLY A 234 20.25 14.50 -6.44
CA GLY A 234 19.15 15.46 -6.35
C GLY A 234 17.77 14.87 -6.53
N LEU A 235 17.21 14.27 -5.46
CA LEU A 235 15.77 14.26 -5.19
C LEU A 235 15.55 13.86 -3.73
N GLY A 236 15.85 14.82 -2.86
CA GLY A 236 15.27 14.91 -1.53
C GLY A 236 14.56 16.25 -1.43
N LYS A 237 13.29 16.21 -0.98
CA LYS A 237 12.36 17.31 -0.72
C LYS A 237 11.64 17.82 -1.97
N TYR A 238 10.42 17.36 -2.21
CA TYR A 238 9.17 17.95 -1.72
C TYR A 238 8.12 16.85 -1.59
#